data_AF-A0A3M5SXL9-F1
#
_entry.id   AF-A0A3M5SXL9-F1
#
_cell.length_a   1.000
_cell.length_b   1.000
_cell.length_c   1.000
_cell.angle_alpha   90.00
_cell.angle_beta   90.00
_cell.angle_gamma   90.00
#
_symmetry.space_group_name_H-M   'P 1'
#
loop_
_entity.id
_entity.type
_entity.pdbx_description
1 polymer ?
#
loop_
_entity_poly.entity_id
_entity_poly.type
_entity_poly.pdbx_seq_one_letter_code
_entity_poly.pdbx_strand_id
1 'polypeptide(L)'
;MERVFQIISDDGSPIDAHFGIESDEVVFHSRGGTKGRGAINSEYVLGLSVLLARLKRASFAVERVWVDSSRVQGIPISKRTILTSEEGQAPVDQIVKVLSTRMKAVGRSSSESSGGNSTRRIRMTISGGDAQALSLALGGTPVDKKLRSLDQLPAEVLRGVTAEHIWRAVQDLVCGIDSFGFAESTDYDLIVDENLRLPPKAVFGLAATRALGFQILPKHFTVGVSSVCFLLLEDAGFCIVPKGALMADPGLPALHEDRVWTEGQPRLVAHLRKERAQGVSVAKKAEFKKNHGRLYCERCNMDPLETYGAENGEACIEVHHRTVQVAQMAPGHLTSLEDLQCICANCHRVVHRELSGG
;
A
#
# COMPACT_ATOMS: atom_id res chain seq x y z
N MET A 1 -0.82 -22.39 12.74
CA MET A 1 -0.75 -21.84 11.37
C MET A 1 -2.05 -22.24 10.69
N GLU A 2 -2.87 -21.27 10.27
CA GLU A 2 -4.19 -21.49 9.64
C GLU A 2 -4.00 -22.35 8.37
N ARG A 3 -4.52 -23.58 8.38
CA ARG A 3 -4.56 -24.42 7.18
C ARG A 3 -5.80 -24.05 6.39
N VAL A 4 -5.60 -23.71 5.12
CA VAL A 4 -6.67 -23.28 4.21
C VAL A 4 -7.05 -24.43 3.29
N PHE A 5 -8.34 -24.58 3.05
CA PHE A 5 -8.92 -25.66 2.25
C PHE A 5 -9.90 -25.09 1.22
N GLN A 6 -9.90 -25.66 0.03
CA GLN A 6 -10.92 -25.44 -0.98
C GLN A 6 -12.05 -26.43 -0.76
N ILE A 7 -13.29 -25.94 -0.79
CA ILE A 7 -14.46 -26.79 -0.64
C ILE A 7 -14.63 -27.63 -1.90
N ILE A 8 -14.92 -28.91 -1.72
CA ILE A 8 -15.30 -29.83 -2.79
C ILE A 8 -16.78 -30.12 -2.60
N SER A 9 -17.55 -30.20 -3.68
CA SER A 9 -18.94 -30.67 -3.68
C SER A 9 -19.02 -32.16 -3.36
N ASP A 10 -20.22 -32.67 -3.07
CA ASP A 10 -20.44 -34.10 -2.79
C ASP A 10 -20.24 -34.99 -4.04
N ASP A 11 -20.28 -34.40 -5.24
CA ASP A 11 -19.94 -35.04 -6.53
C ASP A 11 -18.42 -35.06 -6.84
N GLY A 12 -17.59 -34.49 -5.95
CA GLY A 12 -16.15 -34.39 -6.14
C GLY A 12 -15.69 -33.16 -6.94
N SER A 13 -16.60 -32.30 -7.41
CA SER A 13 -16.25 -31.08 -8.14
C SER A 13 -15.72 -29.99 -7.19
N PRO A 14 -14.66 -29.23 -7.53
CA PRO A 14 -14.20 -28.13 -6.70
C PRO A 14 -15.23 -26.98 -6.72
N ILE A 15 -15.53 -26.44 -5.54
CA ILE A 15 -16.33 -25.22 -5.37
C ILE A 15 -15.37 -24.06 -5.18
N ASP A 16 -15.55 -22.95 -5.89
CA ASP A 16 -14.82 -21.71 -5.64
C ASP A 16 -15.34 -21.03 -4.36
N ALA A 17 -14.99 -21.64 -3.24
CA ALA A 17 -15.20 -21.18 -1.87
C ALA A 17 -14.17 -21.86 -0.98
N HIS A 18 -13.64 -21.10 -0.01
CA HIS A 18 -12.55 -21.58 0.81
C HIS A 18 -12.77 -21.29 2.29
N PHE A 19 -12.20 -22.15 3.12
CA PHE A 19 -12.24 -22.03 4.57
C PHE A 19 -10.88 -22.35 5.20
N GLY A 20 -10.65 -21.83 6.40
CA GLY A 20 -9.51 -22.13 7.23
C GLY A 20 -9.96 -22.78 8.53
N ILE A 21 -9.08 -23.57 9.14
CA ILE A 21 -9.29 -24.13 10.49
C ILE A 21 -8.19 -23.60 11.40
N GLU A 22 -8.59 -23.07 12.54
CA GLU A 22 -7.72 -22.58 13.60
C GLU A 22 -8.24 -23.08 14.95
N SER A 23 -7.62 -24.14 15.49
CA SER A 23 -8.07 -24.80 16.72
C SER A 23 -9.53 -25.31 16.61
N ASP A 24 -10.46 -24.70 17.34
CA ASP A 24 -11.90 -24.95 17.37
C ASP A 24 -12.70 -23.92 16.53
N GLU A 25 -12.00 -23.01 15.85
CA GLU A 25 -12.60 -22.00 14.98
C GLU A 25 -12.49 -22.40 13.50
N VAL A 26 -13.58 -22.17 12.78
CA VAL A 26 -13.63 -22.24 11.32
C VAL A 26 -13.74 -20.83 10.76
N VAL A 27 -12.79 -20.48 9.89
CA VAL A 27 -12.75 -19.23 9.17
C VAL A 27 -13.32 -19.43 7.78
N PHE A 28 -14.36 -18.69 7.39
CA PHE A 28 -14.88 -18.74 6.03
C PHE A 28 -14.51 -17.45 5.27
N HIS A 29 -13.81 -17.59 4.14
CA HIS A 29 -13.21 -16.44 3.47
C HIS A 29 -14.24 -15.65 2.63
N SER A 30 -14.12 -14.32 2.65
CA SER A 30 -15.00 -13.41 1.90
C SER A 30 -14.94 -13.66 0.39
N ARG A 31 -16.03 -13.36 -0.30
CA ARG A 31 -16.01 -13.15 -1.76
C ARG A 31 -15.27 -11.87 -2.11
N GLY A 32 -14.38 -11.95 -3.09
CA GLY A 32 -13.61 -10.83 -3.63
C GLY A 32 -13.74 -10.71 -5.14
N GLY A 33 -13.43 -9.53 -5.68
CA GLY A 33 -13.47 -9.27 -7.12
C GLY A 33 -14.87 -8.99 -7.68
N THR A 34 -14.90 -8.43 -8.89
CA THR A 34 -16.11 -8.13 -9.65
C THR A 34 -16.48 -9.33 -10.54
N LYS A 35 -17.78 -9.54 -10.84
CA LYS A 35 -18.20 -10.63 -11.76
C LYS A 35 -17.39 -10.54 -13.07
N GLY A 36 -16.65 -11.60 -13.40
CA GLY A 36 -15.87 -11.72 -14.64
C GLY A 36 -14.41 -11.26 -14.60
N ARG A 37 -13.91 -10.64 -13.51
CA ARG A 37 -12.48 -10.28 -13.37
C ARG A 37 -11.98 -10.55 -11.95
N GLY A 38 -11.06 -11.51 -11.81
CA GLY A 38 -10.40 -11.81 -10.53
C GLY A 38 -11.37 -12.15 -9.40
N ALA A 39 -12.50 -12.80 -9.74
CA ALA A 39 -13.48 -13.24 -8.76
C ALA A 39 -12.87 -14.36 -7.92
N ILE A 40 -12.91 -14.21 -6.60
CA ILE A 40 -12.42 -15.20 -5.64
C ILE A 40 -13.58 -15.53 -4.71
N ASN A 41 -13.74 -16.81 -4.39
CA ASN A 41 -14.88 -17.30 -3.62
C ASN A 41 -16.22 -16.91 -4.27
N SER A 42 -16.29 -17.00 -5.60
CA SER A 42 -17.48 -16.61 -6.37
C SER A 42 -18.71 -17.45 -6.01
N GLU A 43 -18.50 -18.68 -5.53
CA GLU A 43 -19.53 -19.63 -5.08
C GLU A 43 -19.72 -19.60 -3.55
N TYR A 44 -19.45 -18.45 -2.91
CA TYR A 44 -19.53 -18.24 -1.46
C TYR A 44 -20.76 -18.88 -0.79
N VAL A 45 -21.97 -18.64 -1.33
CA VAL A 45 -23.23 -19.12 -0.71
C VAL A 45 -23.34 -20.64 -0.81
N LEU A 46 -22.96 -21.22 -1.95
CA LEU A 46 -22.95 -22.66 -2.16
C LEU A 46 -21.94 -23.33 -1.22
N GLY A 47 -20.71 -22.81 -1.18
CA GLY A 47 -19.67 -23.30 -0.29
C GLY A 47 -20.06 -23.22 1.19
N LEU A 48 -20.68 -22.11 1.62
CA LEU A 48 -21.14 -21.96 3.00
C LEU A 48 -22.22 -22.98 3.35
N SER A 49 -23.13 -23.26 2.41
CA SER A 49 -24.20 -24.24 2.59
C SER A 49 -23.63 -25.66 2.73
N VAL A 50 -22.67 -26.03 1.87
CA VAL A 50 -21.97 -27.32 1.95
C VAL A 50 -21.20 -27.46 3.25
N LEU A 51 -20.46 -26.43 3.66
CA LEU A 51 -19.69 -26.44 4.91
C LEU A 51 -20.58 -26.61 6.14
N LEU A 52 -21.69 -25.87 6.22
CA LEU A 52 -22.67 -26.00 7.31
C LEU A 52 -23.35 -27.38 7.33
N ALA A 53 -23.69 -27.92 6.16
CA ALA A 53 -24.26 -29.26 6.06
C ALA A 53 -23.28 -30.34 6.57
N ARG A 54 -21.98 -30.19 6.29
CA ARG A 54 -20.93 -31.07 6.79
C ARG A 54 -20.77 -31.01 8.30
N LEU A 55 -20.75 -29.81 8.88
CA LEU A 55 -20.73 -29.62 10.33
C LEU A 55 -21.90 -30.35 10.99
N LYS A 56 -23.13 -30.16 10.47
CA LYS A 56 -24.31 -30.84 10.99
C LYS A 56 -24.25 -32.36 10.85
N ARG A 57 -23.82 -32.86 9.69
CA ARG A 57 -23.69 -34.31 9.43
C ARG A 57 -22.69 -34.97 10.36
N ALA A 58 -21.62 -34.26 10.72
CA ALA A 58 -20.62 -34.70 11.68
C ALA A 58 -20.99 -34.37 13.15
N SER A 59 -22.21 -33.88 13.39
CA SER A 59 -22.73 -33.53 14.72
C SER A 59 -21.93 -32.46 15.47
N PHE A 60 -21.23 -31.59 14.73
CA PHE A 60 -20.61 -30.39 15.30
C PHE A 60 -21.64 -29.27 15.43
N ALA A 61 -21.70 -28.63 16.59
CA ALA A 61 -22.59 -27.50 16.82
C ALA A 61 -21.86 -26.17 16.61
N VAL A 62 -22.52 -25.26 15.89
CA VAL A 62 -22.04 -23.89 15.68
C VAL A 62 -22.49 -23.05 16.86
N GLU A 63 -21.59 -22.70 17.77
CA GLU A 63 -21.92 -21.92 18.97
C GLU A 63 -22.11 -20.43 18.68
N ARG A 64 -21.28 -19.91 17.78
CA ARG A 64 -21.23 -18.47 17.50
C ARG A 64 -20.67 -18.23 16.12
N VAL A 65 -21.25 -17.27 15.40
CA VAL A 65 -20.66 -16.73 14.17
C VAL A 65 -20.57 -15.22 14.26
N TRP A 66 -19.43 -14.65 13.87
CA TRP A 66 -19.24 -13.20 13.78
C TRP A 66 -18.53 -12.81 12.51
N VAL A 67 -18.68 -11.53 12.14
CA VAL A 67 -17.99 -10.97 10.98
C VAL A 67 -16.55 -10.60 11.34
N ASP A 68 -15.58 -11.12 10.59
CA ASP A 68 -14.15 -10.90 10.80
C ASP A 68 -13.48 -10.30 9.55
N SER A 69 -14.11 -9.25 9.03
CA SER A 69 -13.57 -8.42 7.95
C SER A 69 -12.75 -7.27 8.54
N SER A 70 -11.63 -6.90 7.91
CA SER A 70 -10.69 -5.88 8.41
C SER A 70 -11.36 -4.58 8.89
N ARG A 71 -12.32 -4.06 8.11
CA ARG A 71 -13.04 -2.80 8.43
C ARG A 71 -13.83 -2.82 9.75
N VAL A 72 -14.21 -4.00 10.24
CA VAL A 72 -14.99 -4.12 11.48
C VAL A 72 -14.19 -4.71 12.63
N GLN A 73 -12.91 -5.05 12.43
CA GLN A 73 -12.08 -5.66 13.48
C GLN A 73 -11.91 -4.76 14.72
N GLY A 74 -12.02 -3.43 14.57
CA GLY A 74 -12.02 -2.49 15.68
C GLY A 74 -13.32 -2.41 16.49
N ILE A 75 -14.41 -3.05 16.05
CA ILE A 75 -15.69 -3.09 16.77
C ILE A 75 -15.66 -4.25 17.78
N PRO A 76 -16.27 -4.20 18.97
CA PRO A 76 -16.36 -5.36 19.86
C PRO A 76 -17.03 -6.58 19.20
N ILE A 77 -16.58 -7.80 19.52
CA ILE A 77 -17.11 -9.06 18.95
C ILE A 77 -18.62 -9.18 19.15
N SER A 78 -19.13 -8.76 20.32
CA SER A 78 -20.57 -8.76 20.63
C SER A 78 -21.42 -8.00 19.62
N LYS A 79 -20.91 -6.90 19.07
CA LYS A 79 -21.60 -6.10 18.03
C LYS A 79 -21.38 -6.64 16.60
N ARG A 80 -20.52 -7.65 16.45
CA ARG A 80 -20.21 -8.32 15.17
C ARG A 80 -20.79 -9.73 15.07
N THR A 81 -21.28 -10.28 16.18
CA THR A 81 -21.97 -11.56 16.24
C THR A 81 -23.24 -11.50 15.40
N ILE A 82 -23.39 -12.47 14.49
CA ILE A 82 -24.50 -12.57 13.55
C ILE A 82 -25.31 -13.85 13.74
N LEU A 83 -24.80 -14.82 14.52
CA LEU A 83 -25.51 -16.04 14.86
C LEU A 83 -25.12 -16.51 16.25
N THR A 84 -26.10 -16.95 17.03
CA THR A 84 -25.95 -17.52 18.37
C THR A 84 -26.12 -19.04 18.36
N SER A 85 -25.78 -19.70 19.46
CA SER A 85 -25.82 -21.16 19.57
C SER A 85 -27.23 -21.74 19.35
N GLU A 86 -28.28 -21.03 19.76
CA GLU A 86 -29.67 -21.46 19.57
C GLU A 86 -30.02 -21.50 18.08
N GLU A 87 -29.63 -20.46 17.35
CA GLU A 87 -29.86 -20.31 15.92
C GLU A 87 -28.98 -21.25 15.09
N GLY A 88 -27.83 -21.67 15.64
CA GLY A 88 -26.92 -22.64 15.03
C GLY A 88 -27.51 -24.05 14.90
N GLN A 89 -28.62 -24.33 15.58
CA GLN A 89 -29.34 -25.60 15.47
C GLN A 89 -30.35 -25.63 14.33
N ALA A 90 -30.75 -24.46 13.79
CA ALA A 90 -31.74 -24.35 12.71
C ALA A 90 -31.30 -25.05 11.41
N PRO A 91 -32.22 -25.42 10.49
CA PRO A 91 -31.88 -25.95 9.16
C PRO A 91 -30.84 -25.09 8.41
N VAL A 92 -29.99 -25.72 7.60
CA VAL A 92 -28.84 -25.07 6.95
C VAL A 92 -29.27 -23.86 6.10
N ASP A 93 -30.38 -23.99 5.36
CA ASP A 93 -30.97 -22.94 4.54
C ASP A 93 -31.38 -21.71 5.38
N GLN A 94 -31.94 -21.93 6.57
CA GLN A 94 -32.30 -20.86 7.50
C GLN A 94 -31.06 -20.18 8.06
N ILE A 95 -30.05 -20.95 8.45
CA ILE A 95 -28.75 -20.42 8.92
C ILE A 95 -28.13 -19.52 7.84
N VAL A 96 -28.02 -20.00 6.61
CA VAL A 96 -27.44 -19.23 5.50
C VAL A 96 -28.20 -17.93 5.24
N LYS A 97 -29.54 -17.96 5.34
CA LYS A 97 -30.40 -16.78 5.18
C LYS A 97 -30.20 -15.76 6.30
N VAL A 98 -30.14 -16.22 7.56
CA VAL A 98 -29.88 -15.39 8.73
C VAL A 98 -28.51 -14.72 8.63
N LEU A 99 -27.47 -15.52 8.35
CA LEU A 99 -26.10 -15.05 8.18
C LEU A 99 -26.02 -14.01 7.05
N SER A 100 -26.58 -14.31 5.88
CA SER A 100 -26.56 -13.41 4.72
C SER A 100 -27.27 -12.09 4.99
N THR A 101 -28.33 -12.10 5.80
CA THR A 101 -29.09 -10.89 6.14
C THR A 101 -28.33 -10.03 7.16
N ARG A 102 -27.84 -10.65 8.24
CA ARG A 102 -27.18 -9.95 9.34
C ARG A 102 -25.78 -9.46 8.97
N MET A 103 -25.05 -10.17 8.10
CA MET A 103 -23.74 -9.72 7.58
C MET A 103 -23.81 -8.32 6.95
N LYS A 104 -24.94 -7.99 6.31
CA LYS A 104 -25.17 -6.68 5.67
C LYS A 104 -25.29 -5.55 6.69
N ALA A 105 -25.73 -5.84 7.91
CA ALA A 105 -26.00 -4.83 8.94
C ALA A 105 -24.77 -4.49 9.80
N VAL A 106 -23.82 -5.42 9.95
CA VAL A 106 -22.67 -5.25 10.85
C VAL A 106 -21.75 -4.11 10.40
N GLY A 107 -21.56 -3.12 11.27
CA GLY A 107 -20.64 -1.99 11.06
C GLY A 107 -21.20 -0.82 10.25
N ARG A 108 -22.52 -0.76 10.03
CA ARG A 108 -23.18 0.40 9.40
C ARG A 108 -23.45 1.49 10.43
N SER A 109 -23.21 2.75 10.06
CA SER A 109 -23.85 3.90 10.70
C SER A 109 -25.28 4.04 10.14
N SER A 110 -26.16 4.68 10.89
CA SER A 110 -27.57 4.91 10.54
C SER A 110 -27.80 5.75 9.26
N SER A 111 -26.75 6.23 8.60
CA SER A 111 -26.81 7.20 7.50
C SER A 111 -26.47 6.67 6.10
N GLU A 112 -26.15 5.38 5.91
CA GLU A 112 -25.81 4.83 4.59
C GLU A 112 -26.99 4.08 3.95
N SER A 113 -27.38 4.45 2.73
CA SER A 113 -28.54 3.92 1.98
C SER A 113 -28.20 2.95 0.83
N SER A 114 -26.95 2.47 0.71
CA SER A 114 -26.56 1.45 -0.28
C SER A 114 -26.59 0.03 0.31
N GLY A 115 -26.90 -0.98 -0.52
CA GLY A 115 -27.09 -2.37 -0.10
C GLY A 115 -25.84 -2.99 0.54
N GLY A 116 -25.96 -3.52 1.76
CA GLY A 116 -24.82 -4.09 2.49
C GLY A 116 -24.27 -5.40 1.88
N ASN A 117 -23.02 -5.72 2.19
CA ASN A 117 -22.32 -6.91 1.69
C ASN A 117 -22.66 -8.16 2.52
N SER A 118 -23.19 -9.21 1.89
CA SER A 118 -23.55 -10.50 2.50
C SER A 118 -22.55 -11.64 2.29
N THR A 119 -21.41 -11.36 1.66
CA THR A 119 -20.37 -12.35 1.33
C THR A 119 -19.03 -11.95 1.95
N ARG A 120 -19.08 -11.67 3.26
CA ARG A 120 -17.96 -11.14 4.05
C ARG A 120 -17.18 -12.27 4.71
N ARG A 121 -15.96 -12.00 5.19
CA ARG A 121 -15.20 -12.98 5.96
C ARG A 121 -15.89 -13.17 7.30
N ILE A 122 -16.19 -14.41 7.66
CA ILE A 122 -16.83 -14.77 8.93
C ILE A 122 -15.96 -15.78 9.67
N ARG A 123 -16.09 -15.79 10.99
CA ARG A 123 -15.51 -16.78 11.88
C ARG A 123 -16.61 -17.47 12.67
N MET A 124 -16.42 -18.76 12.90
CA MET A 124 -17.38 -19.64 13.54
C MET A 124 -16.68 -20.40 14.66
N THR A 125 -17.17 -20.29 15.90
CA THR A 125 -16.74 -21.18 16.99
C THR A 125 -17.54 -22.46 16.90
N ILE A 126 -16.84 -23.60 16.89
CA ILE A 126 -17.44 -24.92 16.77
C ILE A 126 -17.21 -25.69 18.06
N SER A 127 -18.28 -26.20 18.67
CA SER A 127 -18.14 -27.03 19.86
C SER A 127 -17.88 -28.49 19.53
N GLY A 128 -17.02 -29.10 20.34
CA GLY A 128 -16.74 -30.54 20.29
C GLY A 128 -15.74 -30.98 19.22
N GLY A 129 -15.10 -30.07 18.50
CA GLY A 129 -14.11 -30.40 17.46
C GLY A 129 -12.73 -29.82 17.76
N ASP A 130 -11.69 -30.66 17.72
CA ASP A 130 -10.33 -30.19 17.53
C ASP A 130 -10.03 -29.94 16.04
N ALA A 131 -8.91 -29.29 15.74
CA ALA A 131 -8.55 -28.94 14.37
C ALA A 131 -8.45 -30.16 13.43
N GLN A 132 -8.11 -31.33 13.96
CA GLN A 132 -7.93 -32.55 13.19
C GLN A 132 -9.29 -33.19 12.86
N ALA A 133 -10.19 -33.27 13.83
CA ALA A 133 -11.56 -33.74 13.66
C ALA A 133 -12.36 -32.84 12.71
N LEU A 134 -12.22 -31.51 12.86
CA LEU A 134 -12.82 -30.54 11.93
C LEU A 134 -12.28 -30.71 10.51
N SER A 135 -10.96 -30.89 10.35
CA SER A 135 -10.36 -31.08 9.03
C SER A 135 -10.87 -32.35 8.35
N LEU A 136 -11.04 -33.44 9.10
CA LEU A 136 -11.55 -34.70 8.57
C LEU A 136 -13.03 -34.61 8.18
N ALA A 137 -13.84 -33.97 9.01
CA ALA A 137 -15.28 -33.86 8.80
C ALA A 137 -15.68 -32.86 7.71
N LEU A 138 -14.97 -31.73 7.63
CA LEU A 138 -15.21 -30.70 6.62
C LEU A 138 -14.62 -31.09 5.25
N GLY A 139 -13.57 -31.92 5.25
CA GLY A 139 -12.87 -32.37 4.05
C GLY A 139 -12.26 -31.20 3.27
N GLY A 140 -12.21 -31.32 1.94
CA GLY A 140 -11.68 -30.28 1.07
C GLY A 140 -10.22 -30.49 0.70
N THR A 141 -9.81 -29.89 -0.41
CA THR A 141 -8.43 -30.00 -0.88
C THR A 141 -7.60 -28.99 -0.11
N PRO A 142 -6.52 -29.40 0.59
CA PRO A 142 -5.61 -28.46 1.20
C PRO A 142 -5.03 -27.56 0.12
N VAL A 143 -5.08 -26.26 0.38
CA VAL A 143 -4.52 -25.26 -0.50
C VAL A 143 -3.39 -24.61 0.28
N ASP A 144 -2.16 -24.72 -0.21
CA ASP A 144 -0.99 -23.98 0.33
C ASP A 144 -1.14 -22.44 0.22
N LYS A 145 -2.30 -21.95 -0.21
CA LYS A 145 -2.53 -20.57 -0.62
C LYS A 145 -3.18 -19.77 0.50
N LYS A 146 -2.47 -18.74 0.98
CA LYS A 146 -3.09 -17.54 1.51
C LYS A 146 -3.98 -16.97 0.39
N LEU A 147 -5.30 -17.05 0.51
CA LEU A 147 -6.28 -16.68 -0.54
C LEU A 147 -6.28 -15.21 -1.01
N ARG A 148 -5.40 -14.37 -0.45
CA ARG A 148 -5.11 -13.02 -0.95
C ARG A 148 -3.84 -12.92 -1.79
N SER A 149 -2.98 -13.95 -1.80
CA SER A 149 -1.59 -13.84 -2.25
C SER A 149 -1.29 -14.43 -3.62
N LEU A 150 -2.29 -14.87 -4.39
CA LEU A 150 -2.03 -15.31 -5.77
C LEU A 150 -1.70 -14.14 -6.70
N ASP A 151 -2.24 -12.95 -6.40
CA ASP A 151 -1.97 -11.72 -7.15
C ASP A 151 -1.03 -10.78 -6.38
N GLN A 152 -0.95 -10.87 -5.04
CA GLN A 152 -0.09 -9.97 -4.26
C GLN A 152 1.37 -10.35 -4.35
N LEU A 153 2.19 -9.39 -4.75
CA LEU A 153 3.63 -9.57 -4.84
C LEU A 153 4.24 -9.62 -3.43
N PRO A 154 5.25 -10.49 -3.21
CA PRO A 154 6.00 -10.50 -1.97
C PRO A 154 6.59 -9.12 -1.67
N ALA A 155 6.68 -8.76 -0.39
CA ALA A 155 7.30 -7.52 0.05
C ALA A 155 8.73 -7.35 -0.48
N GLU A 156 9.48 -8.46 -0.61
CA GLU A 156 10.83 -8.49 -1.18
C GLU A 156 10.86 -8.06 -2.64
N VAL A 157 9.89 -8.50 -3.44
CA VAL A 157 9.76 -8.10 -4.85
C VAL A 157 9.41 -6.61 -4.95
N LEU A 158 8.52 -6.12 -4.08
CA LEU A 158 8.14 -4.71 -4.03
C LEU A 158 9.26 -3.77 -3.59
N ARG A 159 10.23 -4.26 -2.80
CA ARG A 159 11.44 -3.50 -2.42
C ARG A 159 12.39 -3.24 -3.59
N GLY A 160 12.17 -3.86 -4.76
CA GLY A 160 12.86 -3.50 -6.00
C GLY A 160 12.47 -2.13 -6.56
N VAL A 161 11.44 -1.48 -6.02
CA VAL A 161 11.04 -0.12 -6.37
C VAL A 161 12.00 0.88 -5.71
N THR A 162 12.66 1.70 -6.53
CA THR A 162 13.62 2.73 -6.09
C THR A 162 12.97 4.11 -6.09
N ALA A 163 13.63 5.08 -5.45
CA ALA A 163 13.20 6.49 -5.48
C ALA A 163 13.14 7.05 -6.92
N GLU A 164 14.03 6.59 -7.82
CA GLU A 164 13.99 6.92 -9.25
C GLU A 164 12.66 6.51 -9.90
N HIS A 165 12.22 5.27 -9.67
CA HIS A 165 10.96 4.75 -10.22
C HIS A 165 9.75 5.54 -9.69
N ILE A 166 9.77 5.88 -8.39
CA ILE A 166 8.70 6.66 -7.74
C ILE A 166 8.64 8.07 -8.33
N TRP A 167 9.80 8.74 -8.44
CA TRP A 167 9.85 10.09 -8.98
C TRP A 167 9.37 10.14 -10.44
N ARG A 168 9.79 9.20 -11.29
CA ARG A 168 9.28 9.10 -12.67
C ARG A 168 7.77 8.87 -12.73
N ALA A 169 7.23 8.02 -11.84
CA ALA A 169 5.79 7.79 -11.74
C ALA A 169 5.01 9.03 -11.31
N VAL A 170 5.58 9.87 -10.44
CA VAL A 170 5.00 11.17 -10.08
C VAL A 170 4.96 12.09 -11.30
N GLN A 171 6.07 12.20 -12.04
CA GLN A 171 6.12 13.02 -13.26
C GLN A 171 5.12 12.55 -14.32
N ASP A 172 4.99 11.24 -14.53
CA ASP A 172 4.00 10.67 -15.45
C ASP A 172 2.58 11.15 -15.11
N LEU A 173 2.21 11.07 -13.83
CA LEU A 173 0.89 11.49 -13.35
C LEU A 173 0.69 13.01 -13.45
N VAL A 174 1.73 13.81 -13.17
CA VAL A 174 1.71 15.27 -13.34
C VAL A 174 1.49 15.63 -14.81
N CYS A 175 2.13 14.91 -15.74
CA CYS A 175 1.98 15.08 -17.18
C CYS A 175 0.66 14.51 -17.74
N GLY A 176 -0.22 13.96 -16.90
CA GLY A 176 -1.52 13.44 -17.31
C GLY A 176 -1.48 12.04 -17.94
N ILE A 177 -0.44 11.25 -17.70
CA ILE A 177 -0.40 9.85 -18.11
C ILE A 177 -1.31 9.04 -17.20
N ASP A 178 -2.30 8.35 -17.80
CA ASP A 178 -3.30 7.59 -17.07
C ASP A 178 -2.70 6.42 -16.25
N SER A 179 -3.02 6.38 -14.96
CA SER A 179 -2.78 5.20 -14.13
C SER A 179 -3.82 4.12 -14.43
N PHE A 180 -3.55 3.26 -15.41
CA PHE A 180 -4.44 2.18 -15.81
C PHE A 180 -4.86 1.31 -14.60
N GLY A 181 -6.16 1.38 -14.27
CA GLY A 181 -6.78 0.53 -13.24
C GLY A 181 -6.67 1.03 -11.80
N PHE A 182 -6.10 2.21 -11.56
CA PHE A 182 -6.07 2.83 -10.23
C PHE A 182 -7.14 3.92 -10.10
N ALA A 183 -7.84 3.93 -8.97
CA ALA A 183 -8.85 4.93 -8.65
C ALA A 183 -8.25 6.11 -7.88
N GLU A 184 -9.01 7.20 -7.75
CA GLU A 184 -8.64 8.37 -6.94
C GLU A 184 -8.38 8.00 -5.46
N SER A 185 -7.68 8.89 -4.75
CA SER A 185 -7.34 8.72 -3.33
C SER A 185 -8.61 8.61 -2.48
N THR A 186 -8.75 7.51 -1.75
CA THR A 186 -9.85 7.31 -0.81
C THR A 186 -9.53 7.86 0.58
N ASP A 187 -8.36 7.48 1.11
CA ASP A 187 -8.03 7.69 2.54
C ASP A 187 -6.79 8.58 2.74
N TYR A 188 -5.85 8.57 1.78
CA TYR A 188 -4.57 9.28 1.88
C TYR A 188 -4.19 9.93 0.55
N ASP A 189 -3.54 11.08 0.63
CA ASP A 189 -2.97 11.83 -0.48
C ASP A 189 -1.44 11.88 -0.36
N LEU A 190 -0.74 11.73 -1.47
CA LEU A 190 0.69 12.01 -1.59
C LEU A 190 0.88 13.46 -2.04
N ILE A 191 1.66 14.22 -1.27
CA ILE A 191 1.93 15.64 -1.53
C ILE A 191 3.11 15.76 -2.50
N VAL A 192 2.87 16.36 -3.67
CA VAL A 192 3.92 16.64 -4.67
C VAL A 192 4.37 18.09 -4.57
N ASP A 193 3.43 19.02 -4.44
CA ASP A 193 3.66 20.44 -4.17
C ASP A 193 2.51 21.04 -3.34
N GLU A 194 2.55 22.33 -3.04
CA GLU A 194 1.53 23.01 -2.22
C GLU A 194 0.10 22.92 -2.78
N ASN A 195 -0.04 22.72 -4.10
CA ASN A 195 -1.31 22.70 -4.82
C ASN A 195 -1.62 21.34 -5.48
N LEU A 196 -0.67 20.40 -5.48
CA LEU A 196 -0.77 19.13 -6.19
C LEU A 196 -0.71 17.94 -5.24
N ARG A 197 -1.81 17.18 -5.25
CA ARG A 197 -2.01 15.95 -4.49
C ARG A 197 -2.24 14.80 -5.44
N LEU A 198 -1.53 13.69 -5.25
CA LEU A 198 -1.67 12.49 -6.07
C LEU A 198 -2.10 11.29 -5.23
N PRO A 199 -2.82 10.31 -5.83
CA PRO A 199 -3.16 9.08 -5.14
C PRO A 199 -1.91 8.20 -4.90
N PRO A 200 -1.52 7.91 -3.63
CA PRO A 200 -0.31 7.13 -3.33
C PRO A 200 -0.30 5.76 -3.99
N LYS A 201 -1.47 5.13 -4.09
CA LYS A 201 -1.64 3.81 -4.71
C LYS A 201 -1.37 3.83 -6.22
N ALA A 202 -1.74 4.91 -6.90
CA ALA A 202 -1.48 5.06 -8.32
C ALA A 202 0.01 5.32 -8.59
N VAL A 203 0.61 6.23 -7.82
CA VAL A 203 2.05 6.56 -7.88
C VAL A 203 2.88 5.28 -7.71
N PHE A 204 2.63 4.53 -6.64
CA PHE A 204 3.38 3.30 -6.39
C PHE A 204 3.11 2.21 -7.44
N GLY A 205 1.88 2.09 -7.95
CA GLY A 205 1.55 1.12 -9.00
C GLY A 205 2.32 1.37 -10.30
N LEU A 206 2.43 2.62 -10.72
CA LEU A 206 3.23 3.02 -11.88
C LEU A 206 4.73 2.79 -11.61
N ALA A 207 5.21 3.17 -10.43
CA ALA A 207 6.61 2.96 -10.05
C ALA A 207 6.98 1.48 -10.05
N ALA A 208 6.11 0.62 -9.49
CA ALA A 208 6.30 -0.82 -9.46
C ALA A 208 6.20 -1.45 -10.85
N THR A 209 5.33 -0.94 -11.73
CA THR A 209 5.27 -1.36 -13.13
C THR A 209 6.59 -1.11 -13.85
N ARG A 210 7.18 0.06 -13.63
CA ARG A 210 8.49 0.43 -14.17
C ARG A 210 9.61 -0.46 -13.59
N ALA A 211 9.60 -0.66 -12.28
CA ALA A 211 10.64 -1.43 -11.59
C ALA A 211 10.65 -2.92 -11.97
N LEU A 212 9.46 -3.52 -12.11
CA LEU A 212 9.30 -4.96 -12.27
C LEU A 212 9.11 -5.39 -13.73
N GLY A 213 8.91 -4.44 -14.65
CA GLY A 213 8.80 -4.71 -16.08
C GLY A 213 7.47 -5.35 -16.52
N PHE A 214 6.46 -5.40 -15.64
CA PHE A 214 5.11 -5.85 -15.99
C PHE A 214 4.05 -5.00 -15.30
N GLN A 215 2.84 -4.95 -15.87
CA GLN A 215 1.77 -4.10 -15.38
C GLN A 215 1.33 -4.48 -13.96
N ILE A 216 1.50 -3.55 -13.02
CA ILE A 216 1.05 -3.70 -11.64
C ILE A 216 -0.36 -3.13 -11.48
N LEU A 217 -1.24 -3.92 -10.86
CA LEU A 217 -2.64 -3.58 -10.60
C LEU A 217 -2.89 -3.41 -9.10
N PRO A 218 -3.99 -2.73 -8.69
CA PRO A 218 -4.33 -2.53 -7.27
C PRO A 218 -4.46 -3.80 -6.43
N LYS A 219 -4.63 -4.96 -7.08
CA LYS A 219 -4.72 -6.29 -6.47
C LYS A 219 -3.36 -6.88 -6.10
N HIS A 220 -2.26 -6.35 -6.67
CA HIS A 220 -0.91 -6.86 -6.47
C HIS A 220 -0.22 -6.36 -5.20
N PHE A 221 -0.79 -5.37 -4.50
CA PHE A 221 -0.22 -4.84 -3.26
C PHE A 221 -1.29 -4.12 -2.42
N THR A 222 -1.05 -4.05 -1.12
CA THR A 222 -1.89 -3.30 -0.17
C THR A 222 -1.27 -1.95 0.17
N VAL A 223 -2.14 -0.95 0.32
CA VAL A 223 -1.77 0.42 0.70
C VAL A 223 -2.43 0.75 2.02
N GLY A 224 -1.65 1.27 2.97
CA GLY A 224 -2.08 1.63 4.32
C GLY A 224 -0.89 2.02 5.19
N VAL A 225 -1.15 2.69 6.32
CA VAL A 225 -0.13 3.05 7.31
C VAL A 225 0.63 1.79 7.72
N SER A 226 1.97 1.80 7.64
CA SER A 226 2.90 0.65 7.80
C SER A 226 3.04 -0.35 6.64
N SER A 227 2.48 -0.07 5.45
CA SER A 227 2.76 -0.90 4.27
C SER A 227 4.10 -0.55 3.61
N VAL A 228 4.72 -1.53 2.93
CA VAL A 228 5.97 -1.35 2.16
C VAL A 228 5.86 -0.20 1.15
N CYS A 229 4.66 0.03 0.61
CA CYS A 229 4.38 1.13 -0.30
C CYS A 229 4.56 2.50 0.37
N PHE A 230 4.00 2.72 1.58
CA PHE A 230 4.15 4.01 2.27
C PHE A 230 5.60 4.27 2.66
N LEU A 231 6.28 3.26 3.20
CA LEU A 231 7.70 3.37 3.56
C LEU A 231 8.56 3.76 2.34
N LEU A 232 8.36 3.12 1.19
CA LEU A 232 9.15 3.44 -0.01
C LEU A 232 8.84 4.83 -0.59
N LEU A 233 7.59 5.31 -0.48
CA LEU A 233 7.22 6.66 -0.90
C LEU A 233 7.83 7.72 0.03
N GLU A 234 7.83 7.47 1.34
CA GLU A 234 8.45 8.34 2.35
C GLU A 234 9.98 8.35 2.23
N ASP A 235 10.61 7.18 2.05
CA ASP A 235 12.06 7.05 1.78
C ASP A 235 12.46 7.73 0.47
N ALA A 236 11.54 7.80 -0.51
CA ALA A 236 11.73 8.57 -1.74
C ALA A 236 11.55 10.09 -1.55
N GLY A 237 11.31 10.57 -0.33
CA GLY A 237 11.21 11.98 0.01
C GLY A 237 9.84 12.61 -0.24
N PHE A 238 8.76 11.81 -0.31
CA PHE A 238 7.40 12.30 -0.45
C PHE A 238 6.60 12.15 0.85
N CYS A 239 5.78 13.15 1.17
CA CYS A 239 4.92 13.13 2.35
C CYS A 239 3.53 12.57 2.02
N ILE A 240 3.01 11.69 2.87
CA ILE A 240 1.66 11.13 2.75
C ILE A 240 0.80 11.68 3.89
N VAL A 241 -0.36 12.26 3.56
CA VAL A 241 -1.28 12.85 4.54
C VAL A 241 -2.69 12.23 4.43
N PRO A 242 -3.45 12.11 5.52
CA PRO A 242 -4.86 11.74 5.45
C PRO A 242 -5.66 12.76 4.63
N LYS A 243 -6.67 12.29 3.90
CA LYS A 243 -7.52 13.14 3.06
C LYS A 243 -8.19 14.23 3.90
N GLY A 244 -7.99 15.50 3.52
CA GLY A 244 -8.53 16.67 4.23
C GLY A 244 -7.63 17.23 5.35
N ALA A 245 -6.49 16.61 5.65
CA ALA A 245 -5.50 17.20 6.55
C ALA A 245 -4.81 18.40 5.89
N LEU A 246 -4.74 19.51 6.63
CA LEU A 246 -3.84 20.62 6.33
C LEU A 246 -2.41 20.17 6.65
N MET A 247 -1.43 20.61 5.86
CA MET A 247 -0.03 20.30 6.14
C MET A 247 0.34 20.81 7.54
N ALA A 248 0.59 19.89 8.47
CA ALA A 248 1.31 20.22 9.68
C ALA A 248 2.78 20.36 9.29
N ASP A 249 3.37 21.53 9.56
CA ASP A 249 4.78 21.85 9.31
C ASP A 249 5.68 20.81 10.01
N PRO A 250 6.29 19.85 9.29
CA PRO A 250 7.22 18.91 9.91
C PRO A 250 8.52 19.67 10.10
N GLY A 251 8.79 20.00 11.37
CA GLY A 251 9.87 20.88 11.80
C GLY A 251 11.20 20.70 11.09
N LEU A 252 11.79 21.85 10.75
CA LEU A 252 13.16 22.00 10.28
C LEU A 252 14.17 21.23 11.16
N PRO A 253 15.02 20.38 10.57
CA PRO A 253 16.42 20.32 10.96
C PRO A 253 17.12 21.46 10.22
N ALA A 254 17.48 22.51 10.96
CA ALA A 254 18.33 23.58 10.46
C ALA A 254 19.75 23.03 10.25
N LEU A 255 20.15 22.86 8.98
CA LEU A 255 21.56 22.92 8.61
C LEU A 255 21.75 24.04 7.58
N HIS A 256 22.63 24.95 7.99
CA HIS A 256 23.05 26.24 7.43
C HIS A 256 23.70 26.04 6.03
N GLU A 257 23.80 26.97 5.07
CA GLU A 257 24.20 28.37 5.17
C GLU A 257 24.18 29.05 3.77
N ASP A 258 23.08 29.68 3.36
CA ASP A 258 23.09 30.73 2.32
C ASP A 258 22.42 31.98 2.87
N ARG A 259 23.07 32.56 3.89
CA ARG A 259 22.73 33.89 4.40
C ARG A 259 23.58 34.92 3.70
N VAL A 260 23.12 35.41 2.55
CA VAL A 260 23.52 36.76 2.11
C VAL A 260 22.64 37.75 2.88
N TRP A 261 23.22 38.41 3.87
CA TRP A 261 22.56 39.50 4.58
C TRP A 261 22.55 40.75 3.69
N THR A 262 21.38 41.10 3.19
CA THR A 262 21.03 42.50 2.92
C THR A 262 19.83 42.85 3.79
N GLU A 263 20.05 43.85 4.63
CA GLU A 263 19.14 44.38 5.62
C GLU A 263 17.77 44.72 5.00
N GLY A 264 16.73 43.99 5.44
CA GLY A 264 15.33 44.39 5.26
C GLY A 264 14.69 44.15 3.88
N GLN A 265 14.26 42.92 3.59
CA GLN A 265 12.98 42.64 2.92
C GLN A 265 12.64 41.13 2.94
N PRO A 266 11.40 40.72 3.25
CA PRO A 266 11.00 39.32 3.31
C PRO A 266 10.71 38.78 1.89
N ARG A 267 11.77 38.47 1.13
CA ARG A 267 11.68 37.71 -0.13
C ARG A 267 12.17 36.26 -0.01
N LEU A 268 12.56 35.84 1.20
CA LEU A 268 13.29 34.60 1.45
C LEU A 268 12.43 33.31 1.43
N VAL A 269 11.13 33.41 1.71
CA VAL A 269 10.28 32.21 1.91
C VAL A 269 9.96 31.49 0.59
N ALA A 270 9.85 32.23 -0.51
CA ALA A 270 9.55 31.64 -1.83
C ALA A 270 10.76 30.89 -2.42
N HIS A 271 11.99 31.30 -2.09
CA HIS A 271 13.20 30.68 -2.63
C HIS A 271 13.45 29.29 -2.00
N LEU A 272 13.30 29.20 -0.67
CA LEU A 272 13.43 27.96 0.11
C LEU A 272 12.35 26.90 -0.20
N ARG A 273 11.18 27.32 -0.71
CA ARG A 273 10.09 26.42 -1.11
C ARG A 273 10.26 25.87 -2.52
N LYS A 274 10.86 26.64 -3.44
CA LYS A 274 11.11 26.21 -4.82
C LYS A 274 12.18 25.12 -4.91
N GLU A 275 13.10 25.10 -3.95
CA GLU A 275 14.19 24.10 -3.87
C GLU A 275 13.77 22.76 -3.25
N ARG A 276 12.53 22.61 -2.78
CA ARG A 276 12.06 21.41 -2.08
C ARG A 276 11.19 20.51 -2.94
N ALA A 277 11.76 19.98 -4.01
CA ALA A 277 11.36 18.65 -4.49
C ALA A 277 12.34 17.63 -3.89
N GLN A 278 12.21 17.32 -2.59
CA GLN A 278 13.10 16.35 -1.91
C GLN A 278 13.23 15.04 -2.69
N GLY A 279 12.16 14.61 -3.39
CA GLY A 279 12.19 13.44 -4.26
C GLY A 279 13.12 13.53 -5.48
N VAL A 280 13.37 14.72 -6.06
CA VAL A 280 14.32 14.89 -7.18
C VAL A 280 15.74 14.55 -6.75
N SER A 281 16.18 15.10 -5.61
CA SER A 281 17.54 14.89 -5.11
C SER A 281 17.78 13.43 -4.72
N VAL A 282 16.82 12.81 -4.02
CA VAL A 282 16.88 11.39 -3.66
C VAL A 282 16.88 10.49 -4.90
N ALA A 283 16.01 10.78 -5.88
CA ALA A 283 15.96 10.04 -7.14
C ALA A 283 17.28 10.13 -7.93
N LYS A 284 17.88 11.33 -8.03
CA LYS A 284 19.15 11.51 -8.74
C LYS A 284 20.29 10.74 -8.06
N LYS A 285 20.39 10.82 -6.73
CA LYS A 285 21.41 10.06 -5.99
C LYS A 285 21.23 8.55 -6.16
N ALA A 286 19.99 8.06 -6.17
CA ALA A 286 19.69 6.65 -6.39
C ALA A 286 20.08 6.18 -7.80
N GLU A 287 19.73 6.96 -8.84
CA GLU A 287 20.15 6.72 -10.23
C GLU A 287 21.68 6.69 -10.35
N PHE A 288 22.35 7.66 -9.73
CA PHE A 288 23.81 7.76 -9.76
C PHE A 288 24.47 6.52 -9.15
N LYS A 289 24.02 6.08 -7.97
CA LYS A 289 24.53 4.84 -7.34
C LYS A 289 24.27 3.61 -8.19
N LYS A 290 23.12 3.53 -8.85
CA LYS A 290 22.78 2.40 -9.74
C LYS A 290 23.72 2.33 -10.94
N ASN A 291 24.04 3.47 -11.55
CA ASN A 291 24.87 3.53 -12.75
C ASN A 291 26.38 3.47 -12.46
N HIS A 292 26.81 4.00 -11.31
CA HIS A 292 28.23 4.17 -10.98
C HIS A 292 28.71 3.35 -9.77
N GLY A 293 27.81 2.62 -9.11
CA GLY A 293 28.09 1.78 -7.93
C GLY A 293 28.24 2.54 -6.61
N ARG A 294 28.72 3.78 -6.65
CA ARG A 294 28.91 4.65 -5.46
C ARG A 294 28.64 6.12 -5.78
N LEU A 295 28.39 6.93 -4.74
CA LEU A 295 28.32 8.40 -4.89
C LEU A 295 29.72 8.99 -4.87
N TYR A 296 30.00 9.91 -5.79
CA TYR A 296 31.19 10.75 -5.79
C TYR A 296 30.85 12.09 -6.46
N CYS A 297 31.70 13.11 -6.26
CA CYS A 297 31.52 14.39 -6.93
C CYS A 297 31.85 14.28 -8.42
N GLU A 298 30.89 14.54 -9.32
CA GLU A 298 31.10 14.53 -10.77
C GLU A 298 32.15 15.56 -11.25
N ARG A 299 32.43 16.60 -10.46
CA ARG A 299 33.37 17.68 -10.82
C ARG A 299 34.80 17.40 -10.37
N CYS A 300 35.00 16.99 -9.12
CA CYS A 300 36.33 16.80 -8.54
C CYS A 300 36.70 15.34 -8.26
N ASN A 301 35.80 14.40 -8.57
CA ASN A 301 35.94 12.96 -8.30
C ASN A 301 36.20 12.61 -6.83
N MET A 302 35.92 13.53 -5.90
CA MET A 302 36.03 13.24 -4.48
C MET A 302 35.01 12.18 -4.08
N ASP A 303 35.52 11.12 -3.44
CA ASP A 303 34.72 10.08 -2.83
C ASP A 303 34.40 10.47 -1.37
N PRO A 304 33.12 10.71 -1.05
CA PRO A 304 32.71 11.12 0.28
C PRO A 304 32.82 9.99 1.33
N LEU A 305 32.75 8.72 0.94
CA LEU A 305 32.88 7.58 1.85
C LEU A 305 34.33 7.40 2.27
N GLU A 306 35.27 7.59 1.34
CA GLU A 306 36.70 7.60 1.65
C GLU A 306 37.08 8.81 2.53
N THR A 307 36.44 9.96 2.29
CA THR A 307 36.79 11.22 2.97
C THR A 307 36.14 11.35 4.36
N TYR A 308 34.87 10.95 4.51
CA TYR A 308 34.07 11.21 5.72
C TYR A 308 33.48 9.95 6.36
N GLY A 309 33.75 8.77 5.81
CA GLY A 309 33.24 7.49 6.29
C GLY A 309 31.81 7.18 5.85
N ALA A 310 31.40 5.93 6.06
CA ALA A 310 30.14 5.39 5.54
C ALA A 310 28.87 6.01 6.18
N GLU A 311 28.95 6.46 7.43
CA GLU A 311 27.78 6.97 8.15
C GLU A 311 27.36 8.37 7.68
N ASN A 312 28.33 9.24 7.37
CA ASN A 312 28.09 10.66 7.11
C ASN A 312 28.52 11.12 5.71
N GLY A 313 29.28 10.32 4.97
CA GLY A 313 29.82 10.72 3.66
C GLY A 313 28.73 11.15 2.68
N GLU A 314 27.63 10.42 2.60
CA GLU A 314 26.57 10.71 1.63
C GLU A 314 25.91 12.10 1.80
N ALA A 315 26.00 12.69 3.00
CA ALA A 315 25.51 14.05 3.26
C ALA A 315 26.35 15.12 2.55
N CYS A 316 27.60 14.82 2.19
CA CYS A 316 28.50 15.76 1.51
C CYS A 316 28.16 15.98 0.04
N ILE A 317 27.47 15.02 -0.60
CA ILE A 317 27.10 15.10 -2.01
C ILE A 317 25.71 15.74 -2.13
N GLU A 318 25.65 16.84 -2.88
CA GLU A 318 24.47 17.61 -3.19
C GLU A 318 24.07 17.41 -4.65
N VAL A 319 22.81 17.69 -4.98
CA VAL A 319 22.28 17.59 -6.35
C VAL A 319 22.03 19.00 -6.88
N HIS A 320 22.70 19.33 -7.97
CA HIS A 320 22.66 20.65 -8.60
C HIS A 320 22.15 20.55 -10.04
N HIS A 321 21.47 21.58 -10.53
CA HIS A 321 21.06 21.67 -11.94
C HIS A 321 22.26 22.02 -12.83
N ARG A 322 22.56 21.21 -13.84
CA ARG A 322 23.79 21.35 -14.64
C ARG A 322 23.92 22.72 -15.33
N THR A 323 22.80 23.31 -15.76
CA THR A 323 22.81 24.43 -16.73
C THR A 323 22.05 25.68 -16.26
N VAL A 324 21.15 25.57 -15.27
CA VAL A 324 20.24 26.67 -14.89
C VAL A 324 20.15 26.78 -13.38
N GLN A 325 20.19 27.99 -12.85
CA GLN A 325 19.92 28.21 -11.44
C GLN A 325 18.42 28.05 -11.15
N VAL A 326 18.08 27.37 -10.05
CA VAL A 326 16.67 27.14 -9.65
C VAL A 326 15.88 28.45 -9.52
N ALA A 327 16.56 29.53 -9.10
CA ALA A 327 16.01 30.89 -9.05
C ALA A 327 15.42 31.37 -10.39
N GLN A 328 16.03 30.97 -11.51
CA GLN A 328 15.75 31.45 -12.86
C GLN A 328 14.76 30.56 -13.62
N MET A 329 14.31 29.45 -13.02
CA MET A 329 13.40 28.52 -13.68
C MET A 329 11.96 29.07 -13.74
N ALA A 330 11.33 28.96 -14.90
CA ALA A 330 9.93 29.31 -15.10
C ALA A 330 8.99 28.39 -14.29
N PRO A 331 7.80 28.87 -13.87
CA PRO A 331 6.79 28.02 -13.25
C PRO A 331 6.40 26.86 -14.18
N GLY A 332 6.36 25.63 -13.66
CA GLY A 332 6.03 24.42 -14.43
C GLY A 332 7.18 23.81 -15.23
N HIS A 333 8.43 24.22 -14.99
CA HIS A 333 9.59 23.61 -15.64
C HIS A 333 9.74 22.13 -15.23
N LEU A 334 9.68 21.24 -16.21
CA LEU A 334 9.93 19.82 -16.03
C LEU A 334 11.44 19.59 -15.93
N THR A 335 11.90 19.18 -14.76
CA THR A 335 13.31 18.85 -14.52
C THR A 335 13.52 17.37 -14.80
N SER A 336 14.43 16.99 -15.69
CA SER A 336 14.84 15.59 -15.85
C SER A 336 16.01 15.24 -14.93
N LEU A 337 16.24 13.95 -14.68
CA LEU A 337 17.42 13.54 -13.89
C LEU A 337 18.74 13.81 -14.63
N GLU A 338 18.71 13.89 -15.96
CA GLU A 338 19.88 14.20 -16.80
C GLU A 338 20.31 15.68 -16.66
N ASP A 339 19.36 16.55 -16.35
CA ASP A 339 19.60 17.98 -16.08
C ASP A 339 20.29 18.21 -14.73
N LEU A 340 20.53 17.16 -13.96
CA LEU A 340 21.09 17.22 -12.62
C LEU A 340 22.48 16.58 -12.56
N GLN A 341 23.29 17.06 -11.63
CA GLN A 341 24.61 16.53 -11.31
C GLN A 341 24.79 16.38 -9.80
N CYS A 342 25.46 15.30 -9.40
CA CYS A 342 25.90 15.03 -8.04
C CYS A 342 27.28 15.65 -7.81
N ILE A 343 27.35 16.69 -6.97
CA ILE A 343 28.59 17.42 -6.68
C ILE A 343 28.77 17.59 -5.17
N CYS A 344 30.01 17.65 -4.68
CA CYS A 344 30.25 17.91 -3.26
C CYS A 344 29.88 19.35 -2.88
N ALA A 345 29.60 19.59 -1.59
CA ALA A 345 29.25 20.92 -1.07
C ALA A 345 30.23 22.04 -1.49
N ASN A 346 31.54 21.73 -1.61
CA ASN A 346 32.52 22.70 -2.08
C ASN A 346 32.35 23.02 -3.58
N CYS A 347 32.22 21.99 -4.43
CA CYS A 347 31.99 22.18 -5.85
C CYS A 347 30.64 22.85 -6.11
N HIS A 348 29.62 22.57 -5.30
CA HIS A 348 28.32 23.21 -5.34
C HIS A 348 28.43 24.73 -5.21
N ARG A 349 29.13 25.20 -4.16
CA ARG A 349 29.39 26.63 -3.92
C ARG A 349 30.14 27.29 -5.08
N VAL A 350 31.13 26.58 -5.67
CA VAL A 350 31.88 27.10 -6.82
C VAL A 350 30.98 27.26 -8.05
N VAL A 351 30.14 26.27 -8.36
CA VAL A 351 29.21 26.34 -9.50
C VAL A 351 28.21 27.49 -9.33
N HIS A 352 27.64 27.67 -8.13
CA HIS A 352 26.75 28.80 -7.85
C HIS A 352 27.44 30.15 -8.07
N ARG A 353 28.72 30.28 -7.72
CA ARG A 353 29.50 31.50 -7.95
C ARG A 353 29.77 31.73 -9.43
N GLU A 354 30.10 30.68 -10.19
CA GLU A 354 30.33 30.74 -11.64
C GLU A 354 29.05 31.15 -12.39
N LEU A 355 27.89 30.60 -12.02
CA LEU A 355 26.61 30.90 -12.64
C LEU A 355 26.01 32.26 -12.22
N SER A 356 26.37 32.77 -11.04
CA SER A 356 25.92 34.10 -10.57
C SER A 356 26.79 35.25 -11.09
N GLY A 357 27.96 34.96 -11.63
CA GLY A 357 28.94 35.94 -12.09
C GLY A 357 29.01 36.10 -13.62
N GLY A 358 28.09 35.47 -14.35
CA GLY A 358 27.98 35.52 -15.82
C GLY A 358 27.05 36.62 -16.33
#